data_AF-A0A8H5AN89-F1
#
_entry.id   AF-A0A8H5AN89-F1
#
_cell.length_a   1.000
_cell.length_b   1.000
_cell.length_c   1.000
_cell.angle_alpha   90.00
_cell.angle_beta   90.00
_cell.angle_gamma   90.00
#
_symmetry.space_group_name_H-M   'P 1'
#
loop_
_entity.id
_entity.type
_entity.pdbx_description
1 polymer ?
#
loop_
_entity_poly.entity_id
_entity_poly.type
_entity_poly.pdbx_seq_one_letter_code
_entity_poly.pdbx_strand_id
1 'polypeptide(L)'
;MLAHYLRMAVLVISIQSMLSAAEPHALQLYQREPSQSDVKYANMVYFANWGIYERDFQPQDLPASSITHVLYAFMNVQDDGTVFTGDTYADLEKHYEGD
;
A
#
# COMPACT_ATOMS: atom_id res chain seq x y z
N MET A 1 -48.61 22.73 14.56
CA MET A 1 -47.27 23.08 14.03
C MET A 1 -46.17 22.12 14.50
N LEU A 2 -45.97 21.89 15.81
CA LEU A 2 -44.88 21.04 16.35
C LEU A 2 -44.78 19.61 15.75
N ALA A 3 -45.92 18.93 15.54
CA ALA A 3 -45.96 17.58 14.98
C ALA A 3 -45.47 17.49 13.51
N HIS A 4 -45.54 18.58 12.75
CA HIS A 4 -45.03 18.62 11.38
C HIS A 4 -43.51 18.73 11.37
N TYR A 5 -42.93 19.53 12.28
CA TYR A 5 -41.48 19.62 12.46
C TYR A 5 -40.86 18.30 12.90
N LEU A 6 -41.52 17.56 13.80
CA LEU A 6 -41.04 16.24 14.25
C LEU A 6 -40.98 15.23 13.10
N ARG A 7 -42.00 15.20 12.23
CA ARG A 7 -42.01 14.32 11.05
C ARG A 7 -40.93 14.68 10.04
N MET A 8 -40.70 15.98 9.81
CA MET A 8 -39.63 16.44 8.92
C MET A 8 -38.25 16.13 9.50
N ALA A 9 -38.05 16.26 10.81
CA ALA A 9 -36.79 15.89 11.46
C ALA A 9 -36.49 14.39 11.32
N VAL A 10 -37.49 13.52 11.49
CA VAL A 10 -37.33 12.08 11.28
C VAL A 10 -36.96 11.75 9.84
N LEU A 11 -37.59 12.42 8.86
CA LEU A 11 -37.29 12.26 7.44
C LEU A 11 -35.84 12.66 7.11
N VAL A 12 -35.37 13.79 7.67
CA VAL A 12 -33.99 14.25 7.46
C VAL A 12 -32.98 13.27 8.05
N ILE A 13 -33.25 12.76 9.26
CA ILE A 13 -32.37 11.78 9.92
C ILE A 13 -32.32 10.46 9.14
N SER A 14 -33.44 9.97 8.63
CA SER A 14 -33.45 8.73 7.84
C SER A 14 -32.74 8.89 6.50
N ILE A 15 -32.90 10.03 5.82
CA ILE A 15 -32.15 10.33 4.59
C ILE A 15 -30.64 10.39 4.87
N GLN A 16 -30.22 11.06 5.94
CA GLN A 16 -28.80 11.15 6.31
C GLN A 16 -28.19 9.77 6.61
N SER A 17 -28.96 8.91 7.28
CA SER A 17 -28.54 7.55 7.64
C SER A 17 -28.37 6.66 6.39
N MET A 18 -29.30 6.76 5.43
CA MET A 18 -29.23 6.03 4.17
C MET A 18 -28.06 6.49 3.29
N LEU A 19 -27.78 7.80 3.26
CA LEU A 19 -26.68 8.34 2.47
C LEU A 19 -25.32 7.89 3.02
N SER A 20 -25.17 7.82 4.35
CA SER A 20 -23.95 7.31 4.98
C SER A 20 -23.75 5.80 4.77
N ALA A 21 -24.82 5.01 4.70
CA ALA A 21 -24.73 3.56 4.44
C ALA A 21 -24.47 3.20 2.97
N ALA A 22 -24.62 4.16 2.05
CA ALA A 22 -24.41 3.97 0.61
C ALA A 22 -22.98 4.33 0.16
N GLU A 23 -22.12 4.82 1.06
CA GLU A 23 -20.75 5.14 0.71
C GLU A 23 -19.94 3.85 0.47
N PRO A 24 -19.18 3.76 -0.64
CA PRO A 24 -18.30 2.63 -0.87
C PRO A 24 -17.24 2.57 0.23
N HIS A 25 -16.99 1.36 0.73
CA HIS A 25 -16.08 1.09 1.84
C HIS A 25 -14.69 1.74 1.70
N ALA A 26 -14.23 1.94 0.46
CA ALA A 26 -12.97 2.61 0.14
C ALA A 26 -12.95 4.11 0.53
N LEU A 27 -14.07 4.83 0.35
CA LEU A 27 -14.17 6.24 0.74
C LEU A 27 -14.29 6.40 2.26
N GLN A 28 -14.90 5.42 2.92
CA GLN A 28 -14.99 5.39 4.38
C GLN A 28 -13.62 5.16 5.05
N LEU A 29 -12.73 4.38 4.42
CA LEU A 29 -11.34 4.25 4.87
C LEU A 29 -10.55 5.54 4.67
N TYR A 30 -10.80 6.28 3.59
CA TYR A 30 -10.14 7.55 3.30
C TYR A 30 -10.57 8.68 4.26
N GLN A 31 -11.84 8.71 4.68
CA GLN A 31 -12.37 9.69 5.62
C GLN A 31 -12.04 9.39 7.09
N ARG A 32 -11.55 8.19 7.41
CA ARG A 32 -11.11 7.87 8.77
C ARG A 32 -9.78 8.57 9.03
N GLU A 33 -9.82 9.68 9.75
CA GLU A 33 -8.63 10.26 10.37
C GLU A 33 -7.92 9.16 11.19
N PRO A 34 -6.66 8.82 10.88
CA PRO A 34 -5.96 7.78 11.62
C PRO A 34 -5.84 8.25 13.07
N SER A 35 -6.34 7.43 14.00
CA SER A 35 -6.08 7.68 15.42
C SER A 35 -4.55 7.62 15.62
N GLN A 36 -3.98 8.44 16.50
CA GLN A 36 -2.52 8.41 16.74
C GLN A 36 -1.98 7.02 17.13
N SER A 37 -2.84 6.15 17.69
CA SER A 37 -2.54 4.75 17.97
C SER A 37 -2.53 3.82 16.75
N ASP A 38 -3.11 4.23 15.63
CA ASP A 38 -3.18 3.45 14.38
C ASP A 38 -1.99 3.73 13.44
N VAL A 39 -1.17 4.75 13.74
CA VAL A 39 -0.04 5.13 12.88
C VAL A 39 1.13 4.18 13.10
N LYS A 40 1.24 3.17 12.22
CA LYS A 40 2.45 2.32 12.12
C LYS A 40 3.46 2.99 11.18
N TYR A 41 4.68 3.17 11.66
CA TYR A 41 5.76 3.70 10.83
C TYR A 41 6.20 2.69 9.78
N ALA A 42 6.50 3.17 8.58
CA ALA A 42 7.15 2.38 7.56
C ALA A 42 8.68 2.51 7.69
N ASN A 43 9.38 1.38 7.71
CA ASN A 43 10.83 1.31 7.52
C ASN A 43 11.08 0.62 6.18
N MET A 44 11.41 1.41 5.16
CA MET A 44 11.57 0.93 3.79
C MET A 44 13.04 0.96 3.38
N VAL A 45 13.49 -0.06 2.66
CA VAL A 45 14.84 -0.13 2.10
C VAL A 45 14.78 -0.43 0.61
N TYR A 46 15.75 0.08 -0.14
CA TYR A 46 15.97 -0.32 -1.53
C TYR A 46 16.89 -1.53 -1.57
N PHE A 47 16.45 -2.60 -2.23
CA PHE A 47 17.32 -3.72 -2.60
C PHE A 47 17.70 -3.57 -4.07
N ALA A 48 18.94 -3.15 -4.33
CA ALA A 48 19.45 -3.00 -5.67
C ALA A 48 19.84 -4.37 -6.24
N ASN A 49 19.26 -4.78 -7.37
CA ASN A 49 19.46 -6.09 -7.97
C ASN A 49 20.94 -6.39 -8.29
N TRP A 50 21.71 -5.39 -8.74
CA TRP A 50 23.15 -5.53 -8.96
C TRP A 50 23.99 -5.68 -7.68
N GLY A 51 23.38 -5.59 -6.50
CA GLY A 51 24.03 -5.81 -5.20
C GLY A 51 24.54 -7.25 -5.00
N ILE A 52 23.96 -8.21 -5.72
CA ILE A 52 24.28 -9.64 -5.60
C ILE A 52 25.65 -10.03 -6.21
N TYR A 53 26.23 -9.14 -7.02
CA TYR A 53 27.48 -9.40 -7.75
C TYR A 53 28.71 -9.07 -6.89
N GLU A 54 29.51 -8.07 -7.28
CA GLU A 54 30.76 -7.71 -6.57
C GLU A 54 30.56 -7.23 -5.14
N ARG A 55 29.36 -6.71 -4.82
CA ARG A 55 29.01 -6.30 -3.46
C ARG A 55 28.65 -7.48 -2.57
N ASP A 56 28.36 -8.63 -3.18
CA ASP A 56 28.00 -9.88 -2.52
C ASP A 56 26.94 -9.69 -1.40
N PHE A 57 25.94 -8.85 -1.67
CA PHE A 57 24.83 -8.61 -0.77
C PHE A 57 23.59 -9.31 -1.33
N GLN A 58 23.22 -10.43 -0.72
CA GLN A 58 22.17 -11.32 -1.19
C GLN A 58 20.82 -10.97 -0.52
N PRO A 59 19.67 -11.38 -1.09
CA PRO A 59 18.36 -11.15 -0.47
C PRO A 59 18.25 -11.66 0.97
N GLN A 60 18.97 -12.74 1.30
CA GLN A 60 19.03 -13.35 2.63
C GLN A 60 19.72 -12.46 3.66
N ASP A 61 20.56 -11.52 3.23
CA ASP A 61 21.27 -10.59 4.12
C ASP A 61 20.41 -9.42 4.58
N LEU A 62 19.17 -9.28 4.05
CA LEU A 62 18.25 -8.24 4.47
C LEU A 62 17.86 -8.43 5.95
N PRO A 63 17.87 -7.35 6.77
CA PRO A 63 17.44 -7.41 8.16
C PRO A 63 15.91 -7.42 8.26
N ALA A 64 15.28 -8.50 7.78
CA ALA A 64 13.83 -8.64 7.61
C ALA A 64 13.02 -8.37 8.89
N SER A 65 13.60 -8.62 10.07
CA SER A 65 12.96 -8.32 11.36
C SER A 65 12.83 -6.84 11.68
N SER A 66 13.60 -5.98 11.01
CA SER A 66 13.71 -4.55 11.32
C SER A 66 13.11 -3.65 10.25
N ILE A 67 12.80 -4.20 9.08
CA ILE A 67 12.21 -3.47 7.95
C ILE A 67 10.75 -3.89 7.75
N THR A 68 9.93 -2.98 7.22
CA THR A 68 8.52 -3.26 6.91
C THR A 68 8.27 -3.41 5.41
N HIS A 69 9.10 -2.81 4.56
CA HIS A 69 8.99 -2.92 3.11
C HIS A 69 10.37 -3.02 2.46
N VAL A 70 10.44 -3.81 1.38
CA VAL A 70 11.58 -3.86 0.48
C VAL A 70 11.13 -3.29 -0.86
N LEU A 71 11.86 -2.30 -1.36
CA LEU A 71 11.68 -1.73 -2.68
C LEU A 71 12.72 -2.35 -3.60
N TYR A 72 12.31 -3.34 -4.39
CA TYR A 72 13.19 -3.96 -5.37
C TYR A 72 13.56 -2.95 -6.46
N ALA A 73 14.86 -2.78 -6.73
CA ALA A 73 15.34 -1.69 -7.55
C ALA A 73 16.52 -2.04 -8.46
N PHE A 74 16.68 -1.40 -9.62
CA PHE A 74 15.68 -0.58 -10.31
C PHE A 74 15.14 -1.36 -11.50
N MET A 75 13.83 -1.23 -11.75
CA MET A 75 13.23 -1.66 -13.00
C MET A 75 13.37 -0.53 -14.03
N ASN A 76 13.58 -0.89 -15.29
CA ASN A 76 13.63 0.06 -16.39
C ASN A 76 12.24 0.36 -16.93
N VAL A 77 12.12 1.48 -17.65
CA VAL A 77 10.86 1.96 -18.22
C VAL A 77 11.10 2.33 -19.69
N GLN A 78 10.26 1.84 -20.59
CA GLN A 78 10.26 2.21 -22.01
C GLN A 78 9.55 3.55 -22.24
N ASP A 79 9.71 4.13 -23.43
CA ASP A 79 9.07 5.41 -23.81
C ASP A 79 7.53 5.36 -23.73
N ASP A 80 6.94 4.16 -23.89
CA ASP A 80 5.50 3.92 -23.77
C ASP A 80 5.03 3.68 -22.32
N GLY A 81 5.95 3.70 -21.35
CA GLY A 81 5.69 3.44 -19.94
C GLY A 81 5.74 1.96 -19.55
N THR A 82 5.99 1.04 -20.47
CA THR A 82 6.13 -0.39 -20.16
C THR A 82 7.37 -0.63 -19.30
N VAL A 83 7.17 -1.25 -18.13
CA VAL A 83 8.24 -1.62 -17.20
C VAL A 83 8.89 -2.93 -17.62
N PHE A 84 10.22 -2.99 -17.57
CA PHE A 84 10.99 -4.19 -17.93
C PHE A 84 12.24 -4.37 -17.07
N THR A 85 12.72 -5.62 -16.99
CA THR A 85 13.94 -5.99 -16.27
C THR A 85 15.17 -5.42 -16.98
N GLY A 86 16.10 -4.86 -16.20
CA GLY A 86 17.42 -4.45 -16.69
C GLY A 86 18.48 -5.56 -16.62
N ASP A 87 18.20 -6.61 -15.86
CA ASP A 87 19.12 -7.70 -15.56
C ASP A 87 18.32 -8.98 -15.28
N THR A 88 18.10 -9.79 -16.31
CA THR A 88 17.30 -11.02 -16.19
C THR A 88 17.94 -12.03 -15.26
N TYR A 89 19.28 -12.06 -15.18
CA TYR A 89 19.96 -13.01 -14.34
C TYR A 89 19.69 -12.73 -12.86
N ALA A 90 19.92 -11.49 -12.43
CA ALA A 90 19.64 -11.07 -11.06
C ALA A 90 18.15 -11.17 -10.72
N ASP A 91 17.27 -10.83 -11.66
CA ASP A 91 15.84 -10.69 -11.40
C ASP A 91 15.06 -12.01 -11.48
N LEU A 92 15.47 -12.95 -12.35
CA LEU A 92 14.64 -14.10 -12.72
C LEU A 92 15.38 -15.45 -12.79
N GLU A 93 16.68 -15.48 -13.04
CA GLU A 93 17.40 -16.73 -13.36
C GLU A 93 18.28 -17.26 -12.22
N LYS A 94 18.79 -16.37 -11.36
CA LYS A 94 19.66 -16.78 -10.25
C LYS A 94 18.83 -17.49 -9.18
N HIS A 95 19.17 -18.74 -8.94
CA HIS A 95 18.66 -19.53 -7.84
C HIS A 95 19.56 -19.43 -6.60
N TYR A 96 18.92 -19.43 -5.44
CA TYR A 96 19.54 -19.47 -4.13
C TYR A 96 19.33 -20.83 -3.46
N GLU A 97 20.09 -21.08 -2.39
CA GLU A 97 19.92 -22.29 -1.61
C GLU A 97 18.51 -22.35 -1.00
N GLY A 98 17.74 -23.37 -1.37
CA GLY A 98 16.38 -23.59 -0.88
C GLY A 98 15.25 -23.13 -1.82
N ASP A 99 15.58 -22.60 -3.01
CA ASP A 99 14.61 -22.31 -4.07
C ASP A 99 14.01 -23.58 -4.73
#